data_AF-A0A431J1D1-F1
#
_entry.id   AF-A0A431J1D1-F1
#
_cell.length_a   1.000
_cell.length_b   1.000
_cell.length_c   1.000
_cell.angle_alpha   90.00
_cell.angle_beta   90.00
_cell.angle_gamma   90.00
#
_symmetry.space_group_name_H-M   'P 1'
#
loop_
_entity.id
_entity.type
_entity.pdbx_description
1 polymer ?
#
loop_
_entity_poly.entity_id
_entity_poly.type
_entity_poly.pdbx_seq_one_letter_code
_entity_poly.pdbx_strand_id
1 'polypeptide(L)'
;MEKKLIPIKFGLRWVIFFVLLESSTVPLVAMSNSIAIQNIAYMSIMGFIVAFICVLVLVKLLRNLLIKHSASLLGFAADDIRGLWYISIVAGILLMIMFFVQDIIYAHGYGDYSAGFFSALLSVGISLLIYELVAKLTGFAIKVHSRGEIYQIRFQVRDILILALIFSIYEFFVCPITSIWVPRHEYRVLIAFASGIAGGAFGGVLLYFISRFIPFHARLTLQKNVR
;
A
#
# COMPACT_ATOMS: atom_id res chain seq x y z
N MET A 1 19.54 14.60 16.55
CA MET A 1 19.34 13.63 15.45
C MET A 1 19.03 14.37 14.18
N GLU A 2 19.84 14.17 13.15
CA GLU A 2 19.60 14.75 11.83
C GLU A 2 18.37 14.10 11.17
N LYS A 3 17.45 14.94 10.68
CA LYS A 3 16.22 14.49 10.00
C LYS A 3 16.15 15.13 8.61
N LYS A 4 16.04 14.32 7.58
CA LYS A 4 15.79 14.77 6.21
C LYS A 4 14.34 14.46 5.83
N LEU A 5 13.62 15.46 5.34
CA LEU A 5 12.24 15.30 4.87
C LEU A 5 12.25 15.16 3.35
N ILE A 6 11.64 14.09 2.84
CA ILE A 6 11.53 13.82 1.41
C ILE A 6 10.05 13.82 1.03
N PRO A 7 9.60 14.67 0.09
CA PRO A 7 8.22 14.65 -0.36
C PRO A 7 7.93 13.34 -1.12
N ILE A 8 6.81 12.71 -0.81
CA ILE A 8 6.31 11.55 -1.55
C ILE A 8 5.63 12.09 -2.82
N LYS A 9 6.16 11.71 -3.98
CA LYS A 9 5.63 12.08 -5.29
C LYS A 9 5.29 10.85 -6.12
N PHE A 10 4.02 10.73 -6.50
CA PHE A 10 3.54 9.67 -7.37
C PHE A 10 3.74 10.10 -8.83
N GLY A 11 4.91 9.79 -9.40
CA GLY A 11 5.17 9.96 -10.84
C GLY A 11 4.50 8.90 -11.71
N LEU A 12 4.52 9.07 -13.03
CA LEU A 12 3.87 8.15 -13.99
C LEU A 12 4.35 6.69 -13.89
N ARG A 13 5.60 6.46 -13.44
CA ARG A 13 6.13 5.10 -13.19
C ARG A 13 5.39 4.35 -12.09
N TRP A 14 4.74 5.07 -11.16
CA TRP A 14 3.92 4.46 -10.13
C TRP A 14 2.64 3.84 -10.69
N VAL A 15 2.14 4.29 -11.84
CA VAL A 15 1.01 3.65 -12.52
C VAL A 15 1.32 2.19 -12.81
N ILE A 16 2.53 1.90 -13.32
CA ILE A 16 2.97 0.53 -13.58
C ILE A 16 3.03 -0.28 -12.27
N PHE A 17 3.52 0.33 -11.19
CA PHE A 17 3.55 -0.32 -9.88
C PHE A 17 2.14 -0.68 -9.38
N PHE A 18 1.17 0.25 -9.47
CA PHE A 18 -0.21 -0.02 -9.07
C PHE A 18 -0.88 -1.06 -9.96
N VAL A 19 -0.65 -1.04 -11.28
CA VAL A 19 -1.13 -2.10 -12.18
C VAL A 19 -0.57 -3.46 -11.78
N LEU A 20 0.74 -3.55 -11.53
CA LEU A 20 1.37 -4.81 -11.09
C LEU A 20 0.86 -5.27 -9.73
N LEU A 21 0.62 -4.33 -8.81
CA LEU A 21 0.08 -4.63 -7.50
C LEU A 21 -1.35 -5.19 -7.63
N GLU A 22 -2.26 -4.44 -8.22
CA GLU A 22 -3.68 -4.80 -8.33
C GLU A 22 -3.92 -6.04 -9.19
N SER A 23 -3.22 -6.17 -10.33
CA SER A 23 -3.33 -7.37 -11.18
C SER A 23 -2.75 -8.63 -10.53
N SER A 24 -1.95 -8.49 -9.47
CA SER A 24 -1.50 -9.63 -8.66
C SER A 24 -2.44 -9.92 -7.49
N THR A 25 -2.89 -8.90 -6.76
CA THR A 25 -3.68 -9.06 -5.54
C THR A 25 -5.14 -9.36 -5.82
N VAL A 26 -5.79 -8.61 -6.72
CA VAL A 26 -7.24 -8.73 -6.97
C VAL A 26 -7.65 -10.13 -7.45
N PRO A 27 -6.95 -10.78 -8.40
CA PRO A 27 -7.29 -12.14 -8.82
C PRO A 27 -7.11 -13.17 -7.71
N LEU A 28 -6.04 -13.04 -6.91
CA LEU A 28 -5.78 -13.97 -5.81
C LEU A 28 -6.81 -13.82 -4.69
N VAL A 29 -7.26 -12.60 -4.41
CA VAL A 29 -8.41 -12.35 -3.53
C VAL A 29 -9.65 -13.03 -4.10
N ALA A 30 -9.94 -12.84 -5.39
CA ALA A 30 -11.12 -13.42 -6.04
C ALA A 30 -11.12 -14.96 -6.03
N MET A 31 -9.95 -15.58 -6.19
CA MET A 31 -9.76 -17.03 -6.04
C MET A 31 -9.94 -17.49 -4.59
N SER A 32 -9.38 -16.76 -3.62
CA SER A 32 -9.51 -17.12 -2.21
C SER A 32 -10.95 -16.99 -1.71
N ASN A 33 -11.74 -16.07 -2.28
CA ASN A 33 -13.12 -15.84 -1.89
C ASN A 33 -14.09 -16.92 -2.41
N SER A 34 -13.69 -17.80 -3.34
CA SER A 34 -14.47 -19.03 -3.60
C SER A 34 -14.24 -20.14 -2.58
N ILE A 35 -13.15 -20.04 -1.80
CA ILE A 35 -12.75 -21.00 -0.76
C ILE A 35 -13.09 -20.44 0.64
N ALA A 36 -13.20 -19.12 0.77
CA ALA A 36 -13.58 -18.40 1.97
C ALA A 36 -15.09 -18.49 2.21
N ILE A 37 -15.43 -19.41 3.12
CA ILE A 37 -16.67 -19.47 3.89
C ILE A 37 -17.00 -18.08 4.47
N GLN A 38 -18.27 -17.82 4.78
CA GLN A 38 -18.90 -16.60 5.36
C GLN A 38 -18.29 -16.06 6.68
N ASN A 39 -17.01 -16.32 6.97
CA ASN A 39 -16.31 -15.92 8.18
C ASN A 39 -15.32 -14.79 7.90
N ILE A 40 -15.62 -13.61 8.44
CA ILE A 40 -14.81 -12.39 8.35
C ILE A 40 -13.36 -12.59 8.79
N ALA A 41 -13.11 -13.40 9.82
CA ALA A 41 -11.77 -13.66 10.33
C ALA A 41 -10.93 -14.42 9.29
N TYR A 42 -11.53 -15.40 8.62
CA TYR A 42 -10.85 -16.14 7.56
C TYR A 42 -10.55 -15.25 6.35
N MET A 43 -11.52 -14.44 5.91
CA MET A 43 -11.31 -13.48 4.82
C MET A 43 -10.16 -12.51 5.14
N SER A 44 -10.14 -11.97 6.36
CA SER A 44 -9.10 -11.04 6.82
C SER A 44 -7.71 -11.69 6.85
N ILE A 45 -7.60 -12.93 7.33
CA ILE A 45 -6.34 -13.70 7.34
C ILE A 45 -5.88 -14.03 5.92
N MET A 46 -6.78 -14.44 5.03
CA MET A 46 -6.45 -14.70 3.63
C MET A 46 -5.99 -13.43 2.91
N GLY A 47 -6.65 -12.30 3.18
CA GLY A 47 -6.20 -10.98 2.74
C GLY A 47 -4.77 -10.67 3.18
N PHE A 48 -4.47 -10.89 4.46
CA PHE A 48 -3.10 -10.75 4.97
C PHE A 48 -2.10 -11.59 4.16
N ILE A 49 -2.38 -12.89 3.99
CA ILE A 49 -1.47 -13.83 3.32
C ILE A 49 -1.25 -13.42 1.86
N VAL A 50 -2.31 -13.11 1.12
CA VAL A 50 -2.24 -12.72 -0.29
C VAL A 50 -1.41 -11.44 -0.44
N ALA A 51 -1.72 -10.39 0.32
CA ALA A 51 -0.98 -9.13 0.24
C ALA A 51 0.48 -9.31 0.65
N PHE A 52 0.74 -10.07 1.72
CA PHE A 52 2.10 -10.35 2.19
C PHE A 52 2.93 -11.02 1.10
N ILE A 53 2.43 -12.09 0.47
CA ILE A 53 3.16 -12.83 -0.56
C ILE A 53 3.37 -11.96 -1.80
N CYS A 54 2.32 -11.31 -2.31
CA CYS A 54 2.41 -10.48 -3.52
C CYS A 54 3.41 -9.34 -3.35
N VAL A 55 3.29 -8.60 -2.24
CA VAL A 55 4.20 -7.48 -1.97
C VAL A 55 5.61 -7.96 -1.69
N LEU A 56 5.80 -9.10 -1.03
CA LEU A 56 7.14 -9.65 -0.79
C LEU A 56 7.84 -9.98 -2.12
N VAL A 57 7.12 -10.58 -3.06
CA VAL A 57 7.63 -10.88 -4.41
C VAL A 57 7.94 -9.58 -5.16
N LEU A 58 7.00 -8.62 -5.20
CA LEU A 58 7.19 -7.33 -5.86
C LEU A 58 8.39 -6.57 -5.29
N VAL A 59 8.51 -6.51 -3.97
CA VAL A 59 9.62 -5.82 -3.30
C VAL A 59 10.96 -6.50 -3.60
N LYS A 60 11.01 -7.84 -3.64
CA LYS A 60 12.23 -8.57 -4.04
C LYS A 60 12.63 -8.25 -5.47
N LEU A 61 11.68 -8.24 -6.40
CA LEU A 61 11.93 -7.91 -7.82
C LEU A 61 12.38 -6.45 -8.00
N LEU A 62 11.77 -5.53 -7.24
CA LEU A 62 12.00 -4.10 -7.35
C LEU A 62 13.20 -3.61 -6.52
N ARG A 63 13.78 -4.43 -5.63
CA ARG A 63 14.88 -4.01 -4.74
C ARG A 63 16.03 -3.35 -5.49
N ASN A 64 16.51 -3.98 -6.57
CA ASN A 64 17.63 -3.46 -7.34
C ASN A 64 17.28 -2.14 -8.05
N LEU A 65 16.03 -2.00 -8.49
CA LEU A 65 15.54 -0.75 -9.08
C LEU A 65 15.41 0.36 -8.04
N LEU A 66 14.96 0.05 -6.83
CA LEU A 66 14.88 1.00 -5.70
C LEU A 66 16.28 1.50 -5.32
N ILE A 67 17.28 0.63 -5.27
CA ILE A 67 18.67 1.00 -5.00
C ILE A 67 19.23 1.85 -6.16
N LYS A 68 19.08 1.40 -7.41
CA LYS A 68 19.56 2.13 -8.60
C LYS A 68 18.96 3.53 -8.74
N HIS A 69 17.69 3.70 -8.38
CA HIS A 69 16.98 4.98 -8.47
C HIS A 69 16.85 5.73 -7.13
N SER A 70 17.55 5.27 -6.09
CA SER A 70 17.54 5.87 -4.75
C SER A 70 17.90 7.35 -4.76
N ALA A 71 18.86 7.78 -5.59
CA ALA A 71 19.22 9.20 -5.73
C ALA A 71 18.02 10.07 -6.17
N SER A 72 17.21 9.57 -7.10
CA SER A 72 16.00 10.26 -7.55
C SER A 72 14.88 10.20 -6.52
N LEU A 73 14.78 9.12 -5.73
CA LEU A 73 13.70 8.89 -4.78
C LEU A 73 13.94 9.55 -3.41
N LEU A 74 15.19 9.51 -2.93
CA LEU A 74 15.60 9.92 -1.58
C LEU A 74 16.53 11.15 -1.57
N GLY A 75 16.97 11.60 -2.76
CA GLY A 75 17.90 12.72 -2.91
C GLY A 75 19.33 12.38 -2.47
N PHE A 76 19.70 11.11 -2.41
CA PHE A 76 21.08 10.60 -2.27
C PHE A 76 21.13 9.14 -2.74
N ALA A 77 22.31 8.69 -3.17
CA ALA A 77 22.51 7.30 -3.59
C ALA A 77 22.58 6.38 -2.35
N ALA A 78 21.69 5.40 -2.28
CA ALA A 78 21.73 4.32 -1.31
C ALA A 78 22.65 3.20 -1.80
N ASP A 79 23.51 2.71 -0.93
CA ASP A 79 24.34 1.53 -1.18
C ASP A 79 23.53 0.25 -0.96
N ASP A 80 22.66 0.24 0.04
CA ASP A 80 21.78 -0.88 0.37
C ASP A 80 20.49 -0.38 1.06
N ILE A 81 19.41 -1.15 0.93
CA ILE A 81 18.16 -0.93 1.64
C ILE A 81 17.77 -2.22 2.33
N ARG A 82 17.81 -2.21 3.67
CA ARG A 82 17.51 -3.35 4.53
C ARG A 82 16.11 -3.22 5.14
N GLY A 83 15.51 -4.35 5.47
CA GLY A 83 14.16 -4.38 6.06
C GLY A 83 13.04 -4.13 5.06
N LEU A 84 13.30 -4.19 3.75
CA LEU A 84 12.27 -4.01 2.72
C LEU A 84 11.10 -4.99 2.86
N TRP A 85 11.33 -6.19 3.40
CA TRP A 85 10.29 -7.19 3.67
C TRP A 85 9.22 -6.70 4.67
N TYR A 86 9.53 -5.71 5.51
CA TYR A 86 8.55 -5.10 6.42
C TYR A 86 7.39 -4.45 5.65
N ILE A 87 7.63 -3.96 4.42
CA ILE A 87 6.57 -3.41 3.56
C ILE A 87 5.49 -4.47 3.32
N SER A 88 5.88 -5.72 3.08
CA SER A 88 4.95 -6.83 2.87
C SER A 88 4.13 -7.17 4.12
N ILE A 89 4.71 -7.07 5.32
CA ILE A 89 3.95 -7.23 6.57
C ILE A 89 2.93 -6.11 6.73
N VAL A 90 3.37 -4.86 6.54
CA VAL A 90 2.48 -3.69 6.64
C VAL A 90 1.36 -3.78 5.62
N ALA A 91 1.65 -4.23 4.40
CA ALA A 91 0.63 -4.47 3.37
C ALA A 91 -0.35 -5.58 3.75
N GLY A 92 0.14 -6.67 4.37
CA GLY A 92 -0.71 -7.72 4.92
C GLY A 92 -1.68 -7.20 5.98
N ILE A 93 -1.17 -6.43 6.96
CA ILE A 93 -1.99 -5.80 8.02
C ILE A 93 -3.02 -4.85 7.39
N LEU A 94 -2.60 -4.07 6.40
CA LEU A 94 -3.47 -3.16 5.67
C LEU A 94 -4.63 -3.93 5.03
N LEU A 95 -4.37 -4.96 4.24
CA LEU A 95 -5.44 -5.69 3.55
C LEU A 95 -6.36 -6.43 4.54
N MET A 96 -5.81 -6.94 5.64
CA MET A 96 -6.60 -7.52 6.73
C MET A 96 -7.60 -6.52 7.33
N ILE A 97 -7.14 -5.32 7.68
CA ILE A 97 -8.01 -4.25 8.23
C ILE A 97 -9.00 -3.79 7.16
N MET A 98 -8.57 -3.68 5.91
CA MET A 98 -9.42 -3.25 4.80
C MET A 98 -10.63 -4.19 4.65
N PHE A 99 -10.43 -5.50 4.59
CA PHE A 99 -11.54 -6.46 4.50
C PHE A 99 -12.45 -6.45 5.72
N PHE A 100 -11.88 -6.35 6.93
CA PHE A 100 -12.68 -6.23 8.14
C PHE A 100 -13.59 -4.99 8.12
N VAL A 101 -13.07 -3.84 7.71
CA VAL A 101 -13.84 -2.60 7.62
C VAL A 101 -14.87 -2.66 6.49
N GLN A 102 -14.52 -3.22 5.34
CA GLN A 102 -15.45 -3.38 4.21
C GLN A 102 -16.65 -4.23 4.60
N ASP A 103 -16.43 -5.35 5.29
CA ASP A 103 -17.52 -6.22 5.76
C ASP A 103 -18.51 -5.46 6.66
N ILE A 104 -18.00 -4.69 7.63
CA ILE A 104 -18.82 -3.84 8.49
C ILE A 104 -19.62 -2.83 7.65
N ILE A 105 -18.98 -2.16 6.69
CA ILE A 105 -19.64 -1.12 5.88
C ILE A 105 -20.74 -1.72 5.00
N TYR A 106 -20.47 -2.86 4.35
CA TYR A 106 -21.45 -3.56 3.53
C TYR A 106 -22.61 -4.10 4.38
N ALA A 107 -22.35 -4.58 5.60
CA ALA A 107 -23.40 -5.00 6.53
C ALA A 107 -24.37 -3.87 6.91
N HIS A 108 -23.93 -2.60 6.83
CA HIS A 108 -24.77 -1.41 7.05
C HIS A 108 -25.43 -0.87 5.77
N GLY A 109 -25.31 -1.58 4.64
CA GLY A 109 -26.00 -1.24 3.39
C GLY A 109 -25.34 -0.13 2.56
N TYR A 110 -24.10 0.26 2.88
CA TYR A 110 -23.35 1.20 2.06
C TYR A 110 -22.73 0.50 0.84
N GLY A 111 -22.54 1.25 -0.27
CA GLY A 111 -21.96 0.73 -1.51
C GLY A 111 -20.44 0.81 -1.60
N ASP A 112 -19.90 0.28 -2.70
CA ASP A 112 -18.46 0.11 -2.99
C ASP A 112 -17.62 1.39 -2.81
N TYR A 113 -18.16 2.54 -3.18
CA TYR A 113 -17.49 3.83 -3.04
C TYR A 113 -17.16 4.17 -1.57
N SER A 114 -18.16 4.05 -0.70
CA SER A 114 -18.02 4.30 0.74
C SER A 114 -17.14 3.22 1.39
N ALA A 115 -17.34 1.96 0.99
CA ALA A 115 -16.52 0.85 1.46
C ALA A 115 -15.04 1.07 1.12
N GLY A 116 -14.73 1.42 -0.14
CA GLY A 116 -13.39 1.79 -0.59
C GLY A 116 -12.78 2.92 0.22
N PHE A 117 -13.49 4.05 0.34
CA PHE A 117 -12.98 5.22 1.06
C PHE A 117 -12.65 4.93 2.52
N PHE A 118 -13.61 4.45 3.31
CA PHE A 118 -13.41 4.27 4.74
C PHE A 118 -12.46 3.11 5.05
N SER A 119 -12.49 2.04 4.27
CA SER A 119 -11.57 0.91 4.46
C SER A 119 -10.13 1.29 4.17
N ALA A 120 -9.84 2.09 3.13
CA ALA A 120 -8.50 2.61 2.88
C ALA A 120 -8.06 3.63 3.94
N LEU A 121 -8.95 4.54 4.35
CA LEU A 121 -8.66 5.53 5.36
C LEU A 121 -8.17 4.87 6.66
N LEU A 122 -8.94 3.89 7.15
CA LEU A 122 -8.61 3.17 8.39
C LEU A 122 -7.42 2.23 8.20
N SER A 123 -7.40 1.43 7.13
CA SER A 123 -6.33 0.43 6.94
C SER A 123 -4.96 1.07 6.72
N VAL A 124 -4.84 2.11 5.89
CA VAL A 124 -3.58 2.82 5.66
C VAL A 124 -3.15 3.55 6.94
N GLY A 125 -4.08 4.28 7.57
CA GLY A 125 -3.79 5.03 8.79
C GLY A 125 -3.30 4.12 9.92
N ILE A 126 -4.05 3.06 10.24
CA ILE A 126 -3.70 2.13 11.32
C ILE A 126 -2.42 1.36 11.00
N SER A 127 -2.24 0.87 9.76
CA SER A 127 -1.05 0.09 9.41
C SER A 127 0.23 0.91 9.48
N LEU A 128 0.19 2.18 9.06
CA LEU A 128 1.34 3.08 9.19
C LEU A 128 1.58 3.52 10.64
N LEU A 129 0.53 3.68 11.45
CA LEU A 129 0.67 3.92 12.89
C LEU A 129 1.33 2.72 13.59
N ILE A 130 0.91 1.49 13.26
CA ILE A 130 1.56 0.26 13.76
C ILE A 130 3.03 0.23 13.34
N TYR A 131 3.33 0.49 12.07
CA TYR A 131 4.72 0.59 11.58
C TYR A 131 5.53 1.59 12.40
N GLU A 132 5.04 2.81 12.57
CA GLU A 132 5.75 3.86 13.29
C GLU A 132 5.92 3.53 14.78
N LEU A 133 4.91 2.91 15.41
CA LEU A 133 4.98 2.46 16.80
C LEU A 133 6.03 1.36 16.98
N VAL A 134 6.00 0.30 16.15
CA VAL A 134 6.97 -0.79 16.18
C VAL A 134 8.38 -0.23 15.96
N ALA A 135 8.53 0.67 14.99
CA ALA A 135 9.80 1.32 14.71
C ALA A 135 10.30 2.18 15.90
N LYS A 136 9.42 2.86 16.66
CA LYS A 136 9.80 3.60 17.88
C LYS A 136 10.26 2.66 18.99
N LEU A 137 9.50 1.60 19.25
CA LEU A 137 9.69 0.74 20.43
C LEU A 137 10.85 -0.24 20.27
N THR A 138 11.05 -0.76 19.06
CA THR A 138 11.97 -1.89 18.83
C THR A 138 13.15 -1.54 17.91
N GLY A 139 13.09 -0.39 17.22
CA GLY A 139 14.06 -0.03 16.18
C GLY A 139 13.98 -0.88 14.90
N PHE A 140 12.93 -1.71 14.77
CA PHE A 140 12.59 -2.43 13.54
C PHE A 140 11.95 -1.45 12.55
N ALA A 141 12.73 -1.02 11.57
CA ALA A 141 12.35 -0.09 10.53
C ALA A 141 13.08 -0.41 9.23
N ILE A 142 12.58 0.12 8.11
CA ILE A 142 13.32 0.08 6.84
C ILE A 142 14.55 0.99 6.99
N LYS A 143 15.73 0.45 6.69
CA LYS A 143 17.02 1.12 6.86
C LYS A 143 17.69 1.33 5.51
N VAL A 144 18.03 2.57 5.20
CA VAL A 144 18.76 2.98 4.00
C VAL A 144 20.21 3.23 4.40
N HIS A 145 21.13 2.50 3.79
CA HIS A 145 22.57 2.65 4.00
C HIS A 145 23.15 3.52 2.89
N SER A 146 23.97 4.52 3.24
CA SER A 146 24.61 5.41 2.28
C SER A 146 25.92 5.94 2.85
N ARG A 147 27.06 5.65 2.21
CA ARG A 147 28.39 6.20 2.51
C ARG A 147 28.76 6.12 3.99
N GLY A 148 28.54 4.97 4.61
CA GLY A 148 28.81 4.73 6.03
C GLY A 148 27.71 5.20 6.99
N GLU A 149 26.70 5.91 6.49
CA GLU A 149 25.57 6.39 7.29
C GLU A 149 24.34 5.49 7.16
N ILE A 150 23.56 5.42 8.24
CA ILE A 150 22.33 4.61 8.29
C ILE A 150 21.14 5.53 8.60
N TYR A 151 20.16 5.53 7.70
CA TYR A 151 18.93 6.29 7.83
C TYR A 151 17.75 5.34 8.04
N GLN A 152 16.91 5.61 9.03
CA GLN A 152 15.63 4.91 9.19
C GLN A 152 14.52 5.67 8.47
N ILE A 153 13.67 4.93 7.74
CA ILE A 153 12.44 5.47 7.16
C ILE A 153 11.37 5.56 8.25
N ARG A 154 10.89 6.78 8.50
CA ARG A 154 9.90 7.12 9.53
C ARG A 154 8.79 7.96 8.92
N PHE A 155 7.63 7.96 9.59
CA PHE A 155 6.50 8.80 9.20
C PHE A 155 6.07 9.67 10.38
N GLN A 156 5.78 10.95 10.11
CA GLN A 156 5.11 11.77 11.11
C GLN A 156 3.61 11.46 11.08
N VAL A 157 2.92 11.62 12.22
CA VAL A 157 1.48 11.38 12.31
C VAL A 157 0.71 12.20 11.27
N ARG A 158 1.11 13.47 11.06
CA ARG A 158 0.55 14.30 9.99
C ARG A 158 0.67 13.64 8.62
N ASP A 159 1.86 13.14 8.26
CA ASP A 159 2.10 12.50 6.96
C ASP A 159 1.30 11.19 6.81
N ILE A 160 1.11 10.45 7.90
CA ILE A 160 0.25 9.25 7.92
C ILE A 160 -1.20 9.62 7.61
N LEU A 161 -1.74 10.67 8.24
CA LEU A 161 -3.11 11.14 7.97
C LEU A 161 -3.28 11.61 6.53
N ILE A 162 -2.27 12.29 5.98
CA ILE A 162 -2.25 12.72 4.57
C ILE A 162 -2.29 11.50 3.65
N LEU A 163 -1.42 10.50 3.89
CA LEU A 163 -1.39 9.28 3.09
C LEU A 163 -2.71 8.52 3.18
N ALA A 164 -3.27 8.37 4.39
CA ALA A 164 -4.55 7.72 4.59
C ALA A 164 -5.68 8.38 3.79
N LEU A 165 -5.72 9.72 3.77
CA LEU A 165 -6.69 10.46 2.97
C LEU A 165 -6.45 10.34 1.46
N ILE A 166 -5.19 10.39 1.01
CA ILE A 166 -4.86 10.23 -0.42
C ILE A 166 -5.26 8.84 -0.91
N PHE A 167 -4.95 7.81 -0.13
CA PHE A 167 -5.33 6.44 -0.48
C PHE A 167 -6.83 6.17 -0.30
N SER A 168 -7.53 6.88 0.58
CA SER A 168 -8.99 6.78 0.65
C SER A 168 -9.67 7.39 -0.58
N ILE A 169 -9.14 8.50 -1.10
CA ILE A 169 -9.60 9.05 -2.38
C ILE A 169 -9.28 8.09 -3.52
N TYR A 170 -8.09 7.47 -3.54
CA TYR A 170 -7.76 6.41 -4.51
C TYR A 170 -8.79 5.27 -4.47
N GLU A 171 -9.03 4.67 -3.30
CA GLU A 171 -9.93 3.53 -3.19
C GLU A 171 -11.40 3.86 -3.41
N PHE A 172 -11.83 5.10 -3.15
CA PHE A 172 -13.17 5.55 -3.51
C PHE A 172 -13.47 5.31 -5.00
N PHE A 173 -12.48 5.50 -5.88
CA PHE A 173 -12.64 5.25 -7.32
C PHE A 173 -12.23 3.84 -7.74
N VAL A 174 -11.24 3.25 -7.09
CA VAL A 174 -10.68 1.95 -7.49
C VAL A 174 -11.56 0.80 -7.03
N CYS A 175 -12.12 0.85 -5.82
CA CYS A 175 -12.91 -0.25 -5.26
C CYS A 175 -14.11 -0.66 -6.14
N PRO A 176 -14.94 0.26 -6.68
CA PRO A 176 -16.03 -0.11 -7.60
C PRO A 176 -15.52 -0.80 -8.88
N ILE A 177 -14.34 -0.43 -9.37
CA ILE A 177 -13.73 -1.03 -10.56
C ILE A 177 -13.25 -2.43 -10.20
N THR A 178 -12.44 -2.57 -9.14
CA THR A 178 -11.83 -3.84 -8.76
C THR A 178 -12.88 -4.86 -8.32
N SER A 179 -14.03 -4.44 -7.79
CA SER A 179 -15.15 -5.29 -7.37
C SER A 179 -16.07 -5.80 -8.50
N ILE A 180 -15.84 -5.42 -9.77
CA ILE A 180 -16.68 -5.85 -10.91
C ILE A 180 -16.79 -7.39 -11.04
N TRP A 181 -15.82 -8.14 -10.55
CA TRP A 181 -15.86 -9.60 -10.59
C TRP A 181 -16.84 -10.23 -9.59
N VAL A 182 -17.25 -9.52 -8.54
CA VAL A 182 -18.04 -10.06 -7.42
C VAL A 182 -19.33 -10.77 -7.90
N PRO A 183 -20.20 -10.16 -8.73
CA PRO A 183 -21.44 -10.81 -9.18
C PRO A 183 -21.23 -11.85 -10.28
N ARG A 184 -20.00 -12.05 -10.79
CA ARG A 184 -19.73 -12.86 -12.00
C ARG A 184 -18.95 -14.12 -11.65
N HIS A 185 -19.67 -15.22 -11.44
CA HIS A 185 -19.08 -16.49 -11.00
C HIS A 185 -18.29 -17.21 -12.10
N GLU A 186 -18.76 -17.19 -13.35
CA GLU A 186 -18.23 -18.07 -14.42
C GLU A 186 -16.88 -17.62 -15.02
N TYR A 187 -16.47 -16.37 -14.80
CA TYR A 187 -15.18 -15.83 -15.27
C TYR A 187 -14.48 -14.98 -14.20
N ARG A 188 -14.77 -15.27 -12.93
CA ARG A 188 -14.38 -14.45 -11.78
C ARG A 188 -12.92 -14.02 -11.83
N VAL A 189 -11.99 -14.98 -11.99
CA VAL A 189 -10.54 -14.72 -11.94
C VAL A 189 -10.08 -13.87 -13.13
N LEU A 190 -10.59 -14.14 -14.32
CA LEU A 190 -10.25 -13.39 -15.53
C LEU A 190 -10.76 -11.94 -15.42
N ILE A 191 -12.00 -11.77 -14.96
CA ILE A 191 -12.59 -10.45 -14.74
C ILE A 191 -11.84 -9.71 -13.63
N ALA A 192 -11.47 -10.40 -12.55
CA ALA A 192 -10.68 -9.84 -11.45
C ALA A 192 -9.30 -9.37 -11.91
N PHE A 193 -8.67 -10.08 -12.86
CA PHE A 193 -7.41 -9.66 -13.46
C PHE A 193 -7.59 -8.41 -14.32
N ALA A 194 -8.59 -8.41 -15.22
CA ALA A 194 -8.88 -7.25 -16.06
C ALA A 194 -9.28 -6.02 -15.23
N SER A 195 -10.09 -6.21 -14.18
CA SER A 195 -10.50 -5.13 -13.28
C SER A 195 -9.36 -4.65 -12.40
N GLY A 196 -8.46 -5.54 -11.97
CA GLY A 196 -7.22 -5.18 -11.27
C GLY A 196 -6.32 -4.29 -12.14
N ILE A 197 -6.12 -4.64 -13.42
CA ILE A 197 -5.38 -3.78 -14.35
C ILE A 197 -6.05 -2.41 -14.48
N ALA A 198 -7.36 -2.39 -14.75
CA ALA A 198 -8.11 -1.14 -14.92
C ALA A 198 -8.07 -0.27 -13.67
N GLY A 199 -8.30 -0.87 -12.50
CA GLY A 199 -8.26 -0.21 -11.19
C GLY A 199 -6.88 0.38 -10.89
N GLY A 200 -5.81 -0.43 -11.03
CA GLY A 200 -4.44 0.02 -10.80
C GLY A 200 -3.99 1.12 -11.76
N ALA A 201 -4.40 1.05 -13.03
CA ALA A 201 -4.11 2.09 -14.01
C ALA A 201 -4.84 3.40 -13.67
N PHE A 202 -6.16 3.31 -13.44
CA PHE A 202 -6.99 4.47 -13.15
C PHE A 202 -6.58 5.16 -11.85
N GLY A 203 -6.43 4.38 -10.77
CA GLY A 203 -5.99 4.88 -9.48
C GLY A 203 -4.56 5.42 -9.51
N GLY A 204 -3.65 4.78 -10.23
CA GLY A 204 -2.28 5.28 -10.40
C GLY A 204 -2.24 6.63 -11.13
N VAL A 205 -3.06 6.80 -12.17
CA VAL A 205 -3.19 8.06 -12.90
C VAL A 205 -3.80 9.13 -12.00
N LEU A 206 -4.82 8.79 -11.21
CA LEU A 206 -5.43 9.69 -10.22
C LEU A 206 -4.40 10.18 -9.20
N LEU A 207 -3.59 9.28 -8.62
CA LEU A 207 -2.54 9.65 -7.67
C LEU A 207 -1.45 10.53 -8.31
N TYR A 208 -1.13 10.30 -9.58
CA TYR A 208 -0.24 11.18 -10.34
C TYR A 208 -0.82 12.60 -10.48
N PHE A 209 -2.11 12.73 -10.81
CA PHE A 209 -2.77 14.03 -10.87
C PHE A 209 -2.81 14.73 -9.51
N ILE A 210 -3.19 14.01 -8.45
CA ILE A 210 -3.18 14.53 -7.07
C ILE A 210 -1.78 15.03 -6.71
N SER A 211 -0.74 14.22 -6.97
CA SER A 211 0.64 14.57 -6.64
C SER A 211 1.17 15.75 -7.45
N ARG A 212 0.68 15.97 -8.67
CA ARG A 212 1.14 17.06 -9.56
C ARG A 212 0.42 18.38 -9.30
N PHE A 213 -0.88 18.36 -9.01
CA PHE A 213 -1.72 19.55 -9.00
C PHE A 213 -2.19 19.98 -7.60
N ILE A 214 -2.16 19.09 -6.62
CA ILE A 214 -2.55 19.41 -5.24
C ILE A 214 -1.29 19.66 -4.42
N PRO A 215 -1.10 20.84 -3.78
CA PRO A 215 0.07 21.17 -2.96
C PRO A 215 0.10 20.43 -1.60
N PHE A 216 -0.60 19.30 -1.51
CA PHE A 216 -0.80 18.52 -0.29
C PHE A 216 0.00 17.22 -0.40
N HIS A 217 1.24 17.25 0.07
CA HIS A 217 2.15 16.11 -0.03
C HIS A 217 2.53 15.58 1.34
N ALA A 218 2.38 14.27 1.50
CA ALA A 218 3.01 13.55 2.59
C ALA A 218 4.54 13.55 2.41
N ARG A 219 5.25 13.48 3.54
CA ARG A 219 6.70 13.43 3.58
C ARG A 219 7.17 12.17 4.28
N LEU A 220 8.21 11.59 3.71
CA LEU A 220 8.98 10.53 4.35
C LEU A 220 10.08 11.19 5.18
N THR A 221 10.18 10.81 6.46
CA THR A 221 11.25 11.29 7.35
C THR A 221 12.38 10.27 7.34
N LEU A 222 13.56 10.68 6.89
CA LEU A 222 14.79 9.93 7.08
C LEU A 222 15.47 10.40 8.35
N GLN A 223 15.55 9.51 9.32
CA GLN A 223 16.16 9.79 10.61
C GLN A 223 17.51 9.10 10.67
N LYS A 224 18.59 9.89 10.78
CA LYS A 224 19.94 9.38 10.93
C LYS A 224 20.05 8.59 12.24
N ASN A 225 20.45 7.33 12.14
CA ASN A 225 20.70 6.49 13.30
C ASN A 225 22.14 6.74 13.75
N VAL A 226 22.32 7.41 14.89
CA VAL A 226 23.64 7.54 15.50
C VAL A 226 23.95 6.21 16.16
N ARG A 227 24.95 5.50 15.63
CA ARG A 227 25.58 4.39 16.36
C ARG A 227 26.59 4.96 17.34
#